data_AF-A0A971KUL8-F1
#
_entry.id   AF-A0A971KUL8-F1
#
_cell.length_a   1.000
_cell.length_b   1.000
_cell.length_c   1.000
_cell.angle_alpha   90.00
_cell.angle_beta   90.00
_cell.angle_gamma   90.00
#
_symmetry.space_group_name_H-M   'P 1'
#
loop_
_entity.id
_entity.type
_entity.pdbx_description
1 polymer ?
#
loop_
_entity_poly.entity_id
_entity_poly.type
_entity_poly.pdbx_seq_one_letter_code
_entity_poly.pdbx_strand_id
1 'polypeptide(L)'
;AKLRYLSGGLSSFPMTVRVKAGIFSAGCQHSHYLEAWMTHIPGLKVVYPSNPADAKGLLLSAIFDPDPVIFIEEMSLFWSSHGPVPDGDVRVPLGQAQIARQGNDVTLATYGGTVQVALQAAEALAGKGVSLEVIDLRSLLPLDTRTVLESVRKTGRFVTLHYATRFCGYGAELVATVAEGCYQELKAAPRRIAAPDIPVPFTVPQEEFYKPSVDDVVQTVLEMMG
;
A
#
# COMPACT_ATOMS: atom_id res chain seq x y z
N ALA A 1 14.81 8.79 13.60
CA ALA A 1 15.41 8.08 12.46
C ALA A 1 16.92 7.88 12.63
N LYS A 2 17.74 8.94 12.67
CA LYS A 2 19.20 8.84 12.47
C LYS A 2 20.04 8.47 13.70
N LEU A 3 19.46 8.35 14.90
CA LEU A 3 20.23 8.18 16.16
C LEU A 3 21.11 6.93 16.15
N ARG A 4 20.57 5.78 15.70
CA ARG A 4 21.36 4.55 15.61
C ARG A 4 22.55 4.68 14.66
N TYR A 5 22.36 5.36 13.52
CA TYR A 5 23.44 5.61 12.57
C TYR A 5 24.51 6.53 13.16
N LEU A 6 24.12 7.65 13.76
CA LEU A 6 25.04 8.62 14.36
C LEU A 6 25.85 8.04 15.52
N SER A 7 25.26 7.13 16.28
CA SER A 7 25.92 6.45 17.39
C SER A 7 26.79 5.24 16.96
N GLY A 8 26.89 4.94 15.67
CA GLY A 8 27.61 3.75 15.19
C GLY A 8 26.99 2.44 15.68
N GLY A 9 25.67 2.41 15.89
CA GLY A 9 24.94 1.25 16.42
C GLY A 9 24.87 1.16 17.94
N LEU A 10 25.49 2.09 18.69
CA LEU A 10 25.52 2.05 20.15
C LEU A 10 24.21 2.47 20.82
N SER A 11 23.31 3.15 20.10
CA SER A 11 22.01 3.59 20.61
C SER A 11 20.85 3.05 19.79
N SER A 12 19.80 2.61 20.48
CA SER A 12 18.49 2.32 19.90
C SER A 12 17.54 3.51 20.09
N PHE A 13 16.45 3.53 19.34
CA PHE A 13 15.39 4.52 19.50
C PHE A 13 14.03 3.85 19.30
N PRO A 14 13.60 3.02 20.28
CA PRO A 14 12.35 2.27 20.22
C PRO A 14 11.17 3.22 20.36
N MET A 15 10.58 3.62 19.24
CA MET A 15 9.47 4.57 19.21
C MET A 15 8.49 4.19 18.11
N THR A 16 7.24 3.96 18.49
CA THR A 16 6.14 3.79 17.54
C THR A 16 5.32 5.07 17.47
N VAL A 17 5.26 5.69 16.28
CA VAL A 17 4.39 6.84 16.02
C VAL A 17 3.20 6.35 15.21
N ARG A 18 2.00 6.47 15.79
CA ARG A 18 0.75 6.14 15.09
C ARG A 18 0.20 7.41 14.44
N VAL A 19 -0.14 7.32 13.16
CA VAL A 19 -0.68 8.42 12.37
C VAL A 19 -1.96 7.95 11.72
N LYS A 20 -3.03 8.75 11.83
CA LYS A 20 -4.22 8.52 11.00
C LYS A 20 -4.04 9.22 9.67
N ALA A 21 -4.26 8.50 8.59
CA ALA A 21 -4.33 9.04 7.23
C ALA A 21 -5.70 8.68 6.65
N GLY A 22 -6.16 9.40 5.64
CA GLY A 22 -7.38 9.05 4.95
C GLY A 22 -8.46 10.12 4.98
N ILE A 23 -9.53 9.83 4.24
CA ILE A 23 -10.59 10.78 3.89
C ILE A 23 -11.87 10.38 4.62
N PHE A 24 -12.42 11.29 5.42
CA PHE A 24 -13.62 11.08 6.23
C PHE A 24 -14.42 12.37 6.46
N SER A 25 -14.74 13.11 5.39
CA SER A 25 -15.44 14.41 5.48
C SER A 25 -14.78 15.40 6.45
N ALA A 26 -13.44 15.35 6.57
CA ALA A 26 -12.66 16.14 7.52
C ALA A 26 -11.99 17.37 6.86
N GLY A 27 -12.22 17.55 5.56
CA GLY A 27 -11.62 18.61 4.76
C GLY A 27 -10.13 18.36 4.45
N CYS A 28 -9.56 19.25 3.64
CA CYS A 28 -8.21 19.05 3.08
C CYS A 28 -7.11 18.94 4.14
N GLN A 29 -7.17 19.74 5.21
CA GLN A 29 -6.11 19.83 6.22
C GLN A 29 -5.94 18.57 7.08
N HIS A 30 -6.97 17.71 7.13
CA HIS A 30 -6.98 16.50 7.97
C HIS A 30 -6.96 15.20 7.16
N SER A 31 -6.97 15.29 5.83
CA SER A 31 -7.17 14.13 4.95
C SER A 31 -5.98 13.83 4.04
N HIS A 32 -4.79 14.32 4.39
CA HIS A 32 -3.58 14.10 3.61
C HIS A 32 -3.06 12.67 3.71
N TYR A 33 -2.47 12.21 2.62
CA TYR A 33 -1.67 10.98 2.54
C TYR A 33 -0.20 11.37 2.46
N LEU A 34 0.55 11.15 3.55
CA LEU A 34 1.94 11.60 3.71
C LEU A 34 2.95 10.45 3.74
N GLU A 35 2.52 9.23 3.43
CA GLU A 35 3.38 8.04 3.46
C GLU A 35 4.58 8.16 2.53
N ALA A 36 4.44 8.79 1.36
CA ALA A 36 5.55 9.04 0.44
C ALA A 36 6.64 9.92 1.06
N TRP A 37 6.25 10.91 1.88
CA TRP A 37 7.22 11.74 2.59
C TRP A 37 7.92 10.95 3.71
N MET A 38 7.17 10.15 4.46
CA MET A 38 7.70 9.36 5.57
C MET A 38 8.66 8.27 5.09
N THR A 39 8.35 7.62 3.97
CA THR A 39 9.20 6.57 3.35
C THR A 39 10.49 7.13 2.76
N HIS A 40 10.57 8.44 2.53
CA HIS A 40 11.79 9.09 2.04
C HIS A 40 12.85 9.35 3.13
N ILE A 41 12.62 8.95 4.39
CA ILE A 41 13.52 9.23 5.51
C ILE A 41 14.29 7.94 5.92
N PRO A 42 15.58 7.80 5.58
CA PRO A 42 16.37 6.65 5.98
C PRO A 42 16.46 6.49 7.50
N GLY A 43 16.37 5.23 7.95
CA GLY A 43 16.35 4.88 9.37
C GLY A 43 14.96 4.98 10.02
N LEU A 44 13.91 5.27 9.26
CA LEU A 44 12.54 4.95 9.65
C LEU A 44 12.15 3.57 9.11
N LYS A 45 11.14 2.98 9.74
CA LYS A 45 10.30 1.93 9.16
C LYS A 45 8.89 2.48 9.02
N VAL A 46 8.19 2.16 7.94
CA VAL A 46 6.84 2.67 7.66
C VAL A 46 5.93 1.50 7.30
N VAL A 47 4.85 1.34 8.05
CA VAL A 47 3.85 0.29 7.84
C VAL A 47 2.45 0.84 7.72
N TYR A 48 1.63 0.16 6.92
CA TYR A 48 0.28 0.57 6.55
C TYR A 48 -0.64 -0.66 6.46
N PRO A 49 -1.23 -1.13 7.58
CA PRO A 49 -2.16 -2.27 7.59
C PRO A 49 -3.43 -2.04 6.76
N SER A 50 -3.98 -3.13 6.21
CA SER A 50 -5.21 -3.13 5.40
C SER A 50 -6.41 -3.81 6.05
N ASN A 51 -6.20 -4.53 7.15
CA ASN A 51 -7.21 -5.35 7.82
C ASN A 51 -6.89 -5.50 9.34
N PRO A 52 -7.86 -5.96 10.16
CA PRO A 52 -7.68 -6.04 11.61
C PRO A 52 -6.55 -6.95 12.08
N ALA A 53 -6.31 -8.09 11.41
CA ALA A 53 -5.24 -9.02 11.78
C ALA A 53 -3.86 -8.37 11.58
N ASP A 54 -3.67 -7.72 10.44
CA ASP A 54 -2.44 -6.98 10.14
C ASP A 54 -2.26 -5.75 11.02
N ALA A 55 -3.35 -5.05 11.34
CA ALA A 55 -3.30 -3.92 12.26
C ALA A 55 -2.77 -4.34 13.63
N LYS A 56 -3.29 -5.43 14.22
CA LYS A 56 -2.75 -5.99 15.47
C LYS A 56 -1.29 -6.43 15.30
N GLY A 57 -1.03 -7.28 14.31
CA GLY A 57 0.25 -7.94 14.17
C GLY A 57 1.40 -6.99 13.84
N LEU A 58 1.19 -6.02 12.95
CA LEU A 58 2.18 -5.00 12.62
C LEU A 58 2.37 -4.00 13.77
N LEU A 59 1.32 -3.68 14.53
CA LEU A 59 1.43 -2.76 15.67
C LEU A 59 2.27 -3.40 16.78
N LEU A 60 2.06 -4.68 17.07
CA LEU A 60 2.91 -5.42 18.00
C LEU A 60 4.37 -5.43 17.52
N SER A 61 4.61 -5.78 16.25
CA SER A 61 5.96 -5.70 15.68
C SER A 61 6.59 -4.31 15.80
N ALA A 62 5.80 -3.25 15.58
CA ALA A 62 6.27 -1.88 15.68
C ALA A 62 6.62 -1.46 17.12
N ILE A 63 5.81 -1.86 18.10
CA ILE A 63 6.02 -1.56 19.53
C ILE A 63 7.31 -2.21 20.05
N PHE A 64 7.60 -3.42 19.59
CA PHE A 64 8.78 -4.17 20.02
C PHE A 64 10.01 -3.96 19.13
N ASP A 65 9.93 -3.10 18.11
CA ASP A 65 11.05 -2.78 17.25
C ASP A 65 12.02 -1.81 17.95
N PRO A 66 13.34 -2.04 17.88
CA PRO A 66 14.32 -1.17 18.53
C PRO A 66 14.62 0.12 17.73
N ASP A 67 14.01 0.30 16.56
CA ASP A 67 14.10 1.47 15.69
C ASP A 67 12.75 2.20 15.58
N PRO A 68 12.74 3.48 15.16
CA PRO A 68 11.50 4.22 15.02
C PRO A 68 10.63 3.68 13.89
N VAL A 69 9.38 3.37 14.22
CA VAL A 69 8.36 2.87 13.29
C VAL A 69 7.21 3.87 13.19
N ILE A 70 6.87 4.23 11.95
CA ILE A 70 5.66 4.97 11.62
C ILE A 70 4.57 3.98 11.25
N PHE A 71 3.47 4.01 12.00
CA PHE A 71 2.32 3.14 11.83
C PHE A 71 1.14 3.97 11.31
N ILE A 72 0.81 3.80 10.03
CA ILE A 72 -0.20 4.59 9.34
C ILE A 72 -1.54 3.85 9.35
N GLU A 73 -2.57 4.50 9.86
CA GLU A 73 -3.91 3.94 10.04
C GLU A 73 -4.89 4.65 9.12
N GLU A 74 -5.43 3.94 8.15
CA GLU A 74 -6.46 4.46 7.25
C GLU A 74 -7.75 4.70 8.06
N MET A 75 -8.23 5.95 8.08
CA MET A 75 -9.41 6.33 8.87
C MET A 75 -10.63 5.48 8.51
N SER A 76 -10.86 5.26 7.21
CA SER A 76 -12.03 4.52 6.75
C SER A 76 -12.07 3.07 7.27
N LEU A 77 -10.91 2.42 7.47
CA LEU A 77 -10.81 1.03 7.89
C LEU A 77 -11.25 0.79 9.33
N PHE A 78 -11.27 1.82 10.20
CA PHE A 78 -11.74 1.66 11.58
C PHE A 78 -13.20 1.20 11.67
N TRP A 79 -14.02 1.54 10.68
CA TRP A 79 -15.45 1.25 10.67
C TRP A 79 -15.87 0.32 9.55
N SER A 80 -15.12 0.26 8.45
CA SER A 80 -15.50 -0.55 7.28
C SER A 80 -14.86 -1.94 7.25
N SER A 81 -13.76 -2.14 7.99
CA SER A 81 -13.00 -3.39 7.96
C SER A 81 -13.28 -4.26 9.18
N HIS A 82 -13.78 -5.46 8.92
CA HIS A 82 -14.02 -6.48 9.94
C HIS A 82 -13.38 -7.80 9.52
N GLY A 83 -12.85 -8.54 10.48
CA GLY A 83 -12.22 -9.82 10.20
C GLY A 83 -11.72 -10.47 11.48
N PRO A 84 -11.39 -11.77 11.43
CA PRO A 84 -10.84 -12.49 12.56
C PRO A 84 -9.47 -11.89 12.94
N VAL A 85 -9.22 -11.75 14.23
CA VAL A 85 -7.93 -11.31 14.78
C VAL A 85 -7.38 -12.46 15.62
N PRO A 86 -6.20 -13.01 15.30
CA PRO A 86 -5.62 -14.10 16.08
C PRO A 86 -5.42 -13.72 17.54
N ASP A 87 -5.71 -14.61 18.47
CA ASP A 87 -5.43 -14.41 19.90
C ASP A 87 -3.93 -14.49 20.22
N GLY A 88 -3.52 -13.94 21.35
CA GLY A 88 -2.13 -13.98 21.81
C GLY A 88 -1.17 -13.02 21.08
N ASP A 89 0.13 -13.28 21.18
CA ASP A 89 1.21 -12.45 20.63
C ASP A 89 1.58 -12.90 19.20
N VAL A 90 0.66 -12.67 18.26
CA VAL A 90 0.87 -12.94 16.84
C VAL A 90 1.37 -11.67 16.16
N ARG A 91 2.63 -11.68 15.75
CA ARG A 91 3.32 -10.54 15.14
C ARG A 91 3.50 -10.75 13.64
N VAL A 92 3.27 -9.70 12.86
CA VAL A 92 3.52 -9.69 11.41
C VAL A 92 4.89 -9.05 11.16
N PRO A 93 5.84 -9.73 10.49
CA PRO A 93 7.17 -9.16 10.25
C PRO A 93 7.10 -7.85 9.46
N LEU A 94 7.84 -6.83 9.92
CA LEU A 94 8.03 -5.59 9.16
C LEU A 94 8.87 -5.91 7.90
N GLY A 95 8.53 -5.28 6.78
CA GLY A 95 9.19 -5.52 5.50
C GLY A 95 8.69 -6.74 4.74
N GLN A 96 7.54 -7.33 5.12
CA GLN A 96 6.98 -8.50 4.44
C GLN A 96 5.57 -8.20 3.90
N ALA A 97 5.41 -8.37 2.58
CA ALA A 97 4.12 -8.26 1.91
C ALA A 97 3.32 -9.57 2.01
N GLN A 98 2.02 -9.50 1.69
CA GLN A 98 1.14 -10.65 1.55
C GLN A 98 0.52 -10.66 0.15
N ILE A 99 0.53 -11.82 -0.50
CA ILE A 99 -0.35 -12.05 -1.65
C ILE A 99 -1.76 -12.30 -1.12
N ALA A 100 -2.60 -11.27 -1.13
CA ALA A 100 -3.97 -11.30 -0.63
C ALA A 100 -4.89 -12.10 -1.57
N ARG A 101 -4.57 -12.15 -2.86
CA ARG A 101 -5.25 -12.97 -3.87
C ARG A 101 -4.27 -13.42 -4.93
N GLN A 102 -4.25 -14.71 -5.24
CA GLN A 102 -3.45 -15.26 -6.34
C GLN A 102 -4.02 -14.86 -7.70
N GLY A 103 -3.14 -14.58 -8.65
CA GLY A 103 -3.50 -14.35 -10.05
C GLY A 103 -2.33 -14.55 -11.01
N ASN A 104 -2.61 -14.53 -12.31
CA ASN A 104 -1.63 -14.90 -13.34
C ASN A 104 -1.53 -13.91 -14.52
N ASP A 105 -2.46 -12.96 -14.66
CA ASP A 105 -2.48 -12.06 -15.83
C ASP A 105 -1.89 -10.69 -15.55
N VAL A 106 -2.18 -10.14 -14.36
CA VAL A 106 -1.72 -8.82 -13.91
C VAL A 106 -1.38 -8.86 -12.43
N THR A 107 -0.28 -8.21 -12.04
CA THR A 107 0.09 -7.97 -10.64
C THR A 107 -0.40 -6.58 -10.24
N LEU A 108 -1.13 -6.48 -9.13
CA LEU A 108 -1.49 -5.21 -8.48
C LEU A 108 -0.89 -5.16 -7.07
N ALA A 109 0.02 -4.22 -6.83
CA ALA A 109 0.57 -3.96 -5.50
C ALA A 109 -0.02 -2.67 -4.88
N THR A 110 -0.56 -2.80 -3.67
CA THR A 110 -1.25 -1.72 -2.95
C THR A 110 -1.14 -1.91 -1.43
N TYR A 111 -1.73 -1.01 -0.65
CA TYR A 111 -1.63 -0.96 0.80
C TYR A 111 -2.83 -0.23 1.43
N GLY A 112 -3.01 -0.32 2.74
CA GLY A 112 -4.07 0.41 3.43
C GLY A 112 -5.48 0.13 2.88
N GLY A 113 -6.31 1.17 2.78
CA GLY A 113 -7.70 1.03 2.35
C GLY A 113 -7.88 0.53 0.91
N THR A 114 -6.90 0.75 0.03
CA THR A 114 -7.00 0.37 -1.38
C THR A 114 -6.84 -1.13 -1.64
N VAL A 115 -6.42 -1.92 -0.65
CA VAL A 115 -6.41 -3.39 -0.74
C VAL A 115 -7.83 -3.93 -0.98
N GLN A 116 -8.83 -3.38 -0.29
CA GLN A 116 -10.22 -3.83 -0.47
C GLN A 116 -10.75 -3.48 -1.86
N VAL A 117 -10.40 -2.31 -2.39
CA VAL A 117 -10.72 -1.91 -3.78
C VAL A 117 -10.10 -2.88 -4.78
N ALA A 118 -8.84 -3.25 -4.58
CA ALA A 118 -8.14 -4.20 -5.45
C ALA A 118 -8.76 -5.61 -5.42
N LEU A 119 -9.17 -6.09 -4.25
CA LEU A 119 -9.85 -7.39 -4.11
C LEU A 119 -11.22 -7.40 -4.81
N GLN A 120 -12.01 -6.33 -4.67
CA GLN A 120 -13.29 -6.17 -5.39
C GLN A 120 -13.08 -6.10 -6.91
N ALA A 121 -12.07 -5.36 -7.37
CA ALA A 121 -11.72 -5.29 -8.78
C ALA A 121 -11.28 -6.65 -9.32
N ALA A 122 -10.53 -7.43 -8.53
CA ALA A 122 -10.12 -8.78 -8.91
C ALA A 122 -11.31 -9.73 -9.11
N GLU A 123 -12.37 -9.60 -8.31
CA GLU A 123 -13.62 -10.36 -8.49
C GLU A 123 -14.35 -9.94 -9.77
N ALA A 124 -14.50 -8.63 -10.00
CA ALA A 124 -15.12 -8.11 -11.20
C ALA A 124 -14.36 -8.51 -12.50
N LEU A 125 -13.03 -8.54 -12.44
CA LEU A 125 -12.16 -8.99 -13.53
C LEU A 125 -12.22 -10.50 -13.76
N ALA A 126 -12.38 -11.31 -12.71
CA ALA A 126 -12.55 -12.75 -12.84
C ALA A 126 -13.81 -13.08 -13.67
N GLY A 127 -14.90 -12.35 -13.48
CA GLY A 127 -16.11 -12.44 -14.31
C GLY A 127 -15.91 -12.07 -15.79
N LYS A 128 -14.79 -11.44 -16.12
CA LYS A 128 -14.36 -11.09 -17.49
C LYS A 128 -13.21 -11.96 -18.00
N GLY A 129 -12.84 -13.01 -17.25
CA GLY A 129 -11.76 -13.93 -17.62
C GLY A 129 -10.35 -13.39 -17.37
N VAL A 130 -10.17 -12.34 -16.56
CA VAL A 130 -8.87 -11.77 -16.21
C VAL A 130 -8.51 -12.08 -14.76
N SER A 131 -7.33 -12.64 -14.55
CA SER A 131 -6.82 -13.09 -13.25
C SER A 131 -5.84 -12.07 -12.64
N LEU A 132 -6.34 -11.26 -11.71
CA LEU A 132 -5.57 -10.24 -11.00
C LEU A 132 -4.92 -10.79 -9.71
N GLU A 133 -3.59 -10.79 -9.65
CA GLU A 133 -2.84 -11.01 -8.41
C GLU A 133 -2.86 -9.72 -7.58
N VAL A 134 -3.28 -9.81 -6.31
CA VAL A 134 -3.32 -8.66 -5.40
C VAL A 134 -2.29 -8.85 -4.30
N ILE A 135 -1.34 -7.92 -4.22
CA ILE A 135 -0.33 -7.84 -3.18
C ILE A 135 -0.69 -6.70 -2.22
N ASP A 136 -0.91 -7.06 -0.96
CA ASP A 136 -0.91 -6.11 0.16
C ASP A 136 0.52 -5.93 0.65
N LEU A 137 1.07 -4.73 0.44
CA LEU A 137 2.46 -4.45 0.76
C LEU A 137 2.73 -4.53 2.27
N ARG A 138 1.78 -4.15 3.12
CA ARG A 138 1.88 -4.01 4.59
C ARG A 138 2.97 -3.05 5.09
N SER A 139 4.19 -3.16 4.57
CA SER A 139 5.34 -2.30 4.85
C SER A 139 5.75 -1.53 3.60
N LEU A 140 5.85 -0.21 3.76
CA LEU A 140 6.29 0.70 2.71
C LEU A 140 7.78 1.07 2.88
N LEU A 141 8.34 0.87 4.07
CA LEU A 141 9.77 0.97 4.29
C LEU A 141 10.18 0.02 5.44
N PRO A 142 11.05 -0.97 5.20
CA PRO A 142 11.52 -1.43 3.89
C PRO A 142 10.39 -2.04 3.05
N LEU A 143 10.49 -1.89 1.72
CA LEU A 143 9.59 -2.53 0.77
C LEU A 143 9.99 -4.00 0.56
N ASP A 144 9.02 -4.91 0.52
CA ASP A 144 9.22 -6.30 0.10
C ASP A 144 9.34 -6.40 -1.43
N THR A 145 10.46 -5.92 -1.96
CA THR A 145 10.72 -5.89 -3.40
C THR A 145 10.69 -7.29 -4.01
N ARG A 146 11.15 -8.31 -3.27
CA ARG A 146 11.19 -9.70 -3.77
C ARG A 146 9.78 -10.17 -4.15
N THR A 147 8.82 -10.07 -3.24
CA THR A 147 7.44 -10.52 -3.48
C THR A 147 6.82 -9.79 -4.67
N VAL A 148 7.03 -8.48 -4.78
CA VAL A 148 6.52 -7.68 -5.91
C VAL A 148 7.15 -8.13 -7.24
N LEU A 149 8.47 -8.25 -7.32
CA LEU A 149 9.16 -8.60 -8.56
C LEU A 149 8.86 -10.04 -8.99
N GLU A 150 8.80 -11.00 -8.06
CA GLU A 150 8.43 -12.39 -8.37
C GLU A 150 7.02 -12.48 -8.99
N SER A 151 6.06 -11.76 -8.42
CA SER A 151 4.71 -11.65 -8.98
C SER A 151 4.72 -11.03 -10.38
N VAL A 152 5.46 -9.93 -10.58
CA VAL A 152 5.54 -9.28 -11.90
C VAL A 152 6.21 -10.19 -12.94
N ARG A 153 7.25 -10.96 -12.59
CA ARG A 153 7.85 -11.93 -13.54
C ARG A 153 6.85 -13.00 -13.97
N LYS A 154 5.96 -13.42 -13.05
CA LYS A 154 4.89 -14.36 -13.35
C LYS A 154 3.85 -13.77 -14.30
N THR A 155 3.33 -12.57 -13.99
CA THR A 155 2.21 -11.98 -14.75
C THR A 155 2.65 -11.25 -16.01
N GLY A 156 3.82 -10.62 -15.98
CA GLY A 156 4.37 -9.74 -17.00
C GLY A 156 3.68 -8.38 -17.09
N ARG A 157 2.84 -8.01 -16.12
CA ARG A 157 2.06 -6.76 -16.12
C ARG A 157 1.93 -6.25 -14.71
N PHE A 158 2.06 -4.93 -14.52
CA PHE A 158 2.07 -4.31 -13.21
C PHE A 158 1.16 -3.08 -13.12
N VAL A 159 0.36 -3.05 -12.05
CA VAL A 159 -0.46 -1.92 -11.62
C VAL A 159 -0.16 -1.60 -10.16
N THR A 160 -0.18 -0.32 -9.81
CA THR A 160 -0.20 0.12 -8.40
C THR A 160 -1.40 1.02 -8.16
N LEU A 161 -1.96 0.93 -6.95
CA LEU A 161 -3.15 1.66 -6.51
C LEU A 161 -2.89 2.30 -5.15
N HIS A 162 -3.20 3.59 -4.99
CA HIS A 162 -3.18 4.27 -3.69
C HIS A 162 -4.08 5.52 -3.67
N TYR A 163 -4.49 5.98 -2.48
CA TYR A 163 -5.30 7.19 -2.33
C TYR A 163 -4.49 8.51 -2.31
N ALA A 164 -3.16 8.44 -2.20
CA ALA A 164 -2.32 9.63 -2.28
C ALA A 164 -2.31 10.25 -3.69
N THR A 165 -1.85 11.50 -3.78
CA THR A 165 -1.63 12.21 -5.05
C THR A 165 -0.72 11.43 -5.98
N ARG A 166 -0.97 11.55 -7.28
CA ARG A 166 -0.22 10.83 -8.30
C ARG A 166 1.22 11.32 -8.41
N PHE A 167 1.44 12.63 -8.42
CA PHE A 167 2.78 13.19 -8.57
C PHE A 167 3.61 12.91 -7.31
N CYS A 168 4.80 12.33 -7.48
CA CYS A 168 5.68 11.90 -6.38
C CYS A 168 5.01 11.04 -5.29
N GLY A 169 3.89 10.38 -5.61
CA GLY A 169 3.24 9.40 -4.74
C GLY A 169 4.02 8.09 -4.68
N TYR A 170 3.69 7.25 -3.69
CA TYR A 170 4.40 5.99 -3.45
C TYR A 170 4.37 5.03 -4.65
N GLY A 171 3.33 5.09 -5.48
CA GLY A 171 3.25 4.33 -6.73
C GLY A 171 4.37 4.64 -7.73
N ALA A 172 5.03 5.80 -7.63
CA ALA A 172 6.20 6.12 -8.47
C ALA A 172 7.40 5.22 -8.13
N GLU A 173 7.68 5.02 -6.84
CA GLU A 173 8.76 4.15 -6.36
C GLU A 173 8.52 2.68 -6.76
N LEU A 174 7.26 2.23 -6.66
CA LEU A 174 6.88 0.88 -7.08
C LEU A 174 7.11 0.66 -8.59
N VAL A 175 6.73 1.64 -9.43
CA VAL A 175 6.96 1.55 -10.87
C VAL A 175 8.45 1.60 -11.20
N ALA A 176 9.24 2.45 -10.53
CA ALA A 176 10.69 2.49 -10.72
C ALA A 176 11.34 1.15 -10.35
N THR A 177 11.00 0.61 -9.17
CA THR A 177 11.46 -0.70 -8.69
C THR A 177 11.14 -1.81 -9.68
N VAL A 178 9.91 -1.84 -10.21
CA VAL A 178 9.48 -2.85 -11.18
C VAL A 178 10.16 -2.67 -12.54
N ALA A 179 10.30 -1.44 -13.01
CA ALA A 179 10.99 -1.16 -14.27
C ALA A 179 12.47 -1.56 -14.18
N GLU A 180 13.16 -1.26 -13.08
CA GLU A 180 14.57 -1.64 -12.90
C GLU A 180 14.73 -3.17 -12.74
N GLY A 181 13.82 -3.82 -12.01
CA GLY A 181 13.96 -5.23 -11.65
C GLY A 181 13.38 -6.24 -12.63
N CYS A 182 12.45 -5.83 -13.50
CA CYS A 182 11.66 -6.71 -14.37
C CYS A 182 11.34 -6.12 -15.76
N TYR A 183 12.15 -5.18 -16.29
CA TYR A 183 11.86 -4.55 -17.59
C TYR A 183 11.61 -5.56 -18.72
N GLN A 184 12.39 -6.63 -18.78
CA GLN A 184 12.36 -7.60 -19.87
C GLN A 184 11.10 -8.49 -19.84
N GLU A 185 10.52 -8.67 -18.65
CA GLU A 185 9.33 -9.47 -18.43
C GLU A 185 8.03 -8.68 -18.64
N LEU A 186 8.10 -7.34 -18.72
CA LEU A 186 6.93 -6.48 -18.91
C LEU A 186 6.37 -6.60 -20.33
N LYS A 187 5.13 -7.09 -20.41
CA LYS A 187 4.29 -7.19 -21.61
C LYS A 187 3.58 -5.86 -21.94
N ALA A 188 3.51 -4.94 -20.99
CA ALA A 188 2.90 -3.62 -21.12
C ALA A 188 3.53 -2.62 -20.15
N ALA A 189 3.40 -1.32 -20.45
CA ALA A 189 3.87 -0.27 -19.56
C ALA A 189 3.14 -0.33 -18.20
N PRO A 190 3.87 -0.27 -17.06
CA PRO A 190 3.26 -0.22 -15.75
C PRO A 190 2.27 0.94 -15.60
N ARG A 191 1.15 0.69 -14.90
CA ARG A 191 0.13 1.72 -14.67
C ARG A 191 0.05 2.07 -13.19
N ARG A 192 -0.11 3.37 -12.92
CA ARG A 192 -0.36 3.89 -11.57
C ARG A 192 -1.81 4.36 -11.55
N ILE A 193 -2.53 4.02 -10.50
CA ILE A 193 -3.89 4.51 -10.21
C ILE A 193 -3.79 5.23 -8.88
N ALA A 194 -4.11 6.51 -8.88
CA ALA A 194 -3.88 7.41 -7.77
C ALA A 194 -4.92 8.53 -7.79
N ALA A 195 -5.11 9.19 -6.65
CA ALA A 195 -5.98 10.35 -6.59
C ALA A 195 -5.45 11.51 -7.45
N PRO A 196 -6.32 12.41 -7.92
CA PRO A 196 -5.91 13.60 -8.66
C PRO A 196 -5.00 14.51 -7.82
N ASP A 197 -4.14 15.28 -8.49
CA ASP A 197 -3.18 16.20 -7.87
C ASP A 197 -3.87 17.51 -7.41
N ILE A 198 -4.88 17.36 -6.55
CA ILE A 198 -5.65 18.45 -5.93
C ILE A 198 -5.79 18.20 -4.43
N PRO A 199 -6.11 19.23 -3.62
CA PRO A 199 -6.47 19.03 -2.22
C PRO A 199 -7.69 18.13 -2.07
N VAL A 200 -7.74 17.34 -0.99
CA VAL A 200 -8.90 16.48 -0.70
C VAL A 200 -10.15 17.36 -0.52
N PRO A 201 -11.24 17.09 -1.25
CA PRO A 201 -12.48 17.82 -1.11
C PRO A 201 -13.23 17.46 0.18
N PHE A 202 -14.25 18.21 0.54
CA PHE A 202 -14.97 18.03 1.81
C PHE A 202 -16.28 17.25 1.66
N THR A 203 -17.01 17.45 0.56
CA THR A 203 -18.34 16.84 0.40
C THR A 203 -18.24 15.38 -0.02
N VAL A 204 -19.13 14.52 0.49
CA VAL A 204 -19.12 13.07 0.20
C VAL A 204 -19.03 12.77 -1.31
N PRO A 205 -19.84 13.38 -2.20
CA PRO A 205 -19.75 13.07 -3.64
C PRO A 205 -18.41 13.46 -4.26
N GLN A 206 -17.76 14.51 -3.76
CA GLN A 206 -16.45 14.92 -4.24
C GLN A 206 -15.34 14.02 -3.67
N GLU A 207 -15.47 13.55 -2.42
CA GLU A 207 -14.55 12.57 -1.85
C GLU A 207 -14.61 11.23 -2.58
N GLU A 208 -15.80 10.80 -3.00
CA GLU A 208 -16.00 9.63 -3.85
C GLU A 208 -15.32 9.80 -5.21
N PHE A 209 -15.46 10.96 -5.85
CA PHE A 209 -14.74 11.27 -7.09
C PHE A 209 -13.21 11.32 -6.91
N TYR A 210 -12.73 11.77 -5.74
CA TYR A 210 -11.31 11.87 -5.45
C TYR A 210 -10.64 10.50 -5.28
N LYS A 211 -11.34 9.54 -4.67
CA LYS A 211 -10.81 8.20 -4.39
C LYS A 211 -10.85 7.35 -5.66
N PRO A 212 -9.72 6.79 -6.10
CA PRO A 212 -9.76 5.72 -7.09
C PRO A 212 -10.69 4.59 -6.69
N SER A 213 -11.49 4.17 -7.66
CA SER A 213 -12.59 3.24 -7.52
C SER A 213 -12.25 1.85 -8.07
N VAL A 214 -13.15 0.90 -7.85
CA VAL A 214 -13.09 -0.43 -8.47
C VAL A 214 -13.09 -0.33 -9.99
N ASP A 215 -13.91 0.57 -10.54
CA ASP A 215 -14.04 0.76 -11.99
C ASP A 215 -12.74 1.29 -12.61
N ASP A 216 -12.03 2.19 -11.93
CA ASP A 216 -10.72 2.68 -12.38
C ASP A 216 -9.70 1.53 -12.54
N VAL A 217 -9.70 0.58 -11.59
CA VAL A 217 -8.85 -0.61 -11.63
C VAL A 217 -9.27 -1.53 -12.77
N VAL A 218 -10.56 -1.84 -12.88
CA VAL A 218 -11.09 -2.72 -13.92
C VAL A 218 -10.78 -2.17 -15.31
N GLN A 219 -11.08 -0.90 -15.57
CA GLN A 219 -10.80 -0.26 -16.86
C GLN A 219 -9.31 -0.25 -17.17
N THR A 220 -8.46 0.16 -16.22
CA THR A 220 -7.01 0.18 -16.41
C THR A 220 -6.44 -1.20 -16.74
N VAL A 221 -6.95 -2.25 -16.07
CA VAL A 221 -6.50 -3.63 -16.30
C VAL A 221 -6.98 -4.14 -17.66
N LEU A 222 -8.24 -3.89 -18.04
CA LEU A 222 -8.76 -4.31 -19.35
C LEU A 222 -8.00 -3.62 -20.49
N GLU A 223 -7.79 -2.31 -20.41
CA GLU A 223 -6.96 -1.57 -21.37
C GLU A 223 -5.55 -2.14 -21.51
N MET A 224 -4.97 -2.65 -20.42
CA MET A 224 -3.64 -3.26 -20.40
C MET A 224 -3.61 -4.68 -21.01
N MET A 225 -4.75 -5.37 -21.00
CA MET A 225 -4.88 -6.70 -21.59
C MET A 225 -5.04 -6.66 -23.11
N GLY A 226 -5.47 -5.51 -23.66
CA GLY A 226 -5.81 -5.33 -25.08
C GLY A 226 -7.20 -5.83 -25.41
#